data_AF-A0A7X8TSI7-F1
#
_entry.id   AF-A0A7X8TSI7-F1
#
_cell.length_a   1.000
_cell.length_b   1.000
_cell.length_c   1.000
_cell.angle_alpha   90.00
_cell.angle_beta   90.00
_cell.angle_gamma   90.00
#
_symmetry.space_group_name_H-M   'P 1'
#
loop_
_entity.id
_entity.type
_entity.pdbx_description
1 polymer ?
#
loop_
_entity_poly.entity_id
_entity_poly.type
_entity_poly.pdbx_seq_one_letter_code
_entity_poly.pdbx_strand_id
1 'polypeptide(L)' 'MIRYNLKKLIDDKSQLEGRKISGSEVAAAVGIQRSAMAKMIRDEGYTTTTKTLDALCQYFKCDVSDLIWYQKDEL' A
#
# COMPACT_ATOMS: atom_id res chain seq x y z
N MET A 1 -5.42 5.85 -14.48
CA MET A 1 -5.99 5.30 -13.22
C MET A 1 -5.08 5.50 -12.01
N ILE A 2 -5.61 5.49 -10.77
CA ILE A 2 -4.77 5.49 -9.55
C ILE A 2 -4.02 4.15 -9.43
N ARG A 3 -2.74 4.22 -9.09
CA ARG A 3 -1.84 3.08 -8.89
C ARG A 3 -1.24 3.10 -7.48
N TYR A 4 -0.82 1.94 -6.97
CA TYR A 4 -0.26 1.76 -5.64
C TYR A 4 1.23 1.41 -5.66
N ASN A 5 2.00 2.02 -4.75
CA ASN A 5 3.43 1.72 -4.57
C ASN A 5 3.71 0.76 -3.39
N LEU A 6 2.72 -0.05 -3.01
CA LEU A 6 2.76 -0.85 -1.78
C LEU A 6 3.87 -1.89 -1.74
N LYS A 7 4.18 -2.50 -2.89
CA LYS A 7 5.27 -3.49 -2.95
C LYS A 7 6.59 -2.87 -2.50
N LYS A 8 6.92 -1.70 -3.06
CA LYS A 8 8.12 -0.95 -2.68
C LYS A 8 8.10 -0.54 -1.21
N LEU A 9 6.99 0.03 -0.72
CA LEU A 9 6.89 0.46 0.67
C LEU A 9 7.04 -0.69 1.68
N ILE A 10 6.52 -1.88 1.35
CA ILE A 10 6.71 -3.09 2.16
C ILE A 10 8.18 -3.50 2.17
N ASP A 11 8.83 -3.51 1.00
CA ASP A 11 10.24 -3.89 0.86
C ASP A 11 11.15 -2.91 1.60
N ASP A 12 10.95 -1.60 1.44
CA ASP A 12 11.72 -0.54 2.09
C ASP A 12 11.61 -0.63 3.63
N LYS A 13 10.39 -0.81 4.15
CA LYS A 13 10.16 -0.99 5.59
C LYS A 13 10.77 -2.29 6.11
N SER A 14 10.68 -3.38 5.33
CA SER A 14 11.27 -4.68 5.66
C SER A 14 12.80 -4.60 5.78
N GLN A 15 13.44 -3.86 4.88
CA GLN A 15 14.87 -3.59 4.92
C GLN A 15 15.25 -2.73 6.14
N LEU A 16 14.51 -1.65 6.39
CA LEU A 16 14.75 -0.75 7.53
C LEU A 16 14.63 -1.48 8.88
N GLU A 17 13.65 -2.37 9.02
CA GLU A 17 13.40 -3.13 10.25
C GLU A 17 14.26 -4.39 10.37
N GLY A 18 15.04 -4.75 9.33
CA GLY A 18 15.87 -5.96 9.33
C GLY A 18 15.08 -7.27 9.45
N ARG A 19 13.79 -7.27 9.08
CA ARG A 19 12.90 -8.42 9.17
C ARG A 19 11.93 -8.46 8.00
N LYS A 20 11.43 -9.65 7.66
CA LYS A 20 10.38 -9.79 6.64
C LYS A 20 9.07 -9.18 7.12
N ILE A 21 8.50 -8.29 6.31
CA ILE A 21 7.14 -7.77 6.49
C ILE A 21 6.24 -8.39 5.42
N SER A 22 5.11 -8.94 5.82
CA SER A 22 4.15 -9.56 4.90
C SER A 22 2.96 -8.64 4.64
N GLY A 23 2.36 -8.73 3.45
CA GLY A 23 1.10 -8.02 3.18
C GLY A 23 -0.01 -8.37 4.17
N SER A 24 -0.05 -9.61 4.69
CA SER A 24 -1.01 -10.01 5.72
C SER A 24 -0.83 -9.24 7.04
N GLU A 25 0.41 -8.96 7.42
CA GLU A 25 0.73 -8.14 8.60
C GLU A 25 0.28 -6.70 8.39
N VAL A 26 0.61 -6.11 7.24
CA VAL A 26 0.18 -4.74 6.91
C VAL A 26 -1.35 -4.65 6.91
N ALA A 27 -2.03 -5.64 6.30
CA ALA A 27 -3.50 -5.69 6.26
C ALA A 27 -4.11 -5.69 7.67
N ALA A 28 -3.55 -6.48 8.58
CA ALA A 28 -3.99 -6.51 9.98
C ALA A 28 -3.72 -5.18 10.68
N ALA A 29 -2.55 -4.57 10.47
CA ALA A 29 -2.18 -3.30 11.08
C ALA A 29 -3.06 -2.13 10.63
N VAL A 30 -3.46 -2.10 9.36
CA VAL A 30 -4.31 -1.03 8.80
C VAL A 30 -5.82 -1.35 8.84
N GLY A 31 -6.18 -2.51 9.39
CA GLY A 31 -7.58 -2.90 9.61
C GLY A 31 -8.35 -3.27 8.34
N ILE A 32 -7.70 -3.89 7.36
CA ILE A 32 -8.35 -4.37 6.12
C ILE A 32 -8.21 -5.87 5.91
N GLN A 33 -9.04 -6.43 5.02
CA GLN A 33 -8.95 -7.84 4.65
C GLN A 33 -7.65 -8.14 3.89
N ARG A 34 -7.08 -9.33 4.11
CA ARG A 34 -5.87 -9.79 3.40
C ARG A 34 -6.06 -9.83 1.88
N SER A 35 -7.26 -10.19 1.43
CA SER A 35 -7.64 -10.20 0.01
C SER A 35 -7.60 -8.80 -0.61
N ALA A 36 -8.06 -7.77 0.11
CA ALA A 36 -7.98 -6.37 -0.30
C ALA A 36 -6.52 -5.91 -0.45
N MET A 37 -5.70 -6.17 0.58
CA MET A 37 -4.26 -5.86 0.53
C MET A 37 -3.56 -6.55 -0.65
N ALA A 38 -3.88 -7.82 -0.91
CA ALA A 38 -3.28 -8.55 -2.03
C ALA A 38 -3.64 -7.93 -3.39
N LYS A 39 -4.88 -7.46 -3.58
CA LYS A 39 -5.30 -6.74 -4.79
C LYS A 39 -4.60 -5.38 -4.93
N MET A 40 -4.45 -4.65 -3.84
CA MET A 40 -3.74 -3.37 -3.82
C MET A 40 -2.25 -3.56 -4.15
N ILE A 41 -1.59 -4.58 -3.59
CA ILE A 41 -0.17 -4.90 -3.90
C ILE A 41 0.02 -5.28 -5.37
N ARG A 42 -0.94 -6.01 -5.96
CA ARG A 42 -0.93 -6.35 -7.38
C ARG A 42 -1.40 -5.21 -8.29
N ASP A 43 -1.83 -4.10 -7.70
CA ASP A 43 -2.21 -2.89 -8.42
C ASP A 43 -3.37 -3.11 -9.41
N GLU A 44 -4.35 -3.94 -9.01
CA GLU A 44 -5.50 -4.37 -9.83
C GLU A 44 -6.66 -3.35 -9.82
N GLY A 45 -6.37 -2.04 -9.78
CA GLY A 45 -7.40 -1.00 -9.78
C GLY A 45 -8.35 -1.08 -8.58
N TYR A 46 -7.85 -1.53 -7.43
CA TYR A 46 -8.67 -1.70 -6.22
C TYR A 46 -9.19 -0.35 -5.72
N THR A 47 -10.50 -0.26 -5.48
CA THR A 47 -11.12 0.91 -4.83
C THR A 47 -10.92 0.84 -3.33
N THR A 48 -10.43 1.92 -2.73
CA THR A 48 -10.18 2.02 -1.30
C THR A 48 -10.77 3.31 -0.73
N THR A 49 -10.68 3.49 0.59
CA THR A 49 -11.14 4.68 1.29
C THR A 49 -9.97 5.57 1.71
N THR A 50 -10.22 6.86 1.92
CA THR A 50 -9.24 7.79 2.49
C THR A 50 -8.77 7.35 3.88
N LYS A 51 -9.63 6.71 4.68
CA LYS A 51 -9.27 6.11 5.97
C LYS A 51 -8.21 5.02 5.83
N THR A 52 -8.31 4.19 4.80
CA THR A 52 -7.30 3.16 4.51
C THR A 52 -5.99 3.79 4.05
N LEU A 53 -6.05 4.83 3.22
CA LEU A 53 -4.85 5.57 2.79
C LEU A 53 -4.15 6.23 3.99
N ASP A 54 -4.89 6.87 4.89
CA ASP A 54 -4.36 7.47 6.12
C ASP A 54 -3.65 6.42 7.00
N ALA A 55 -4.31 5.28 7.25
CA ALA A 55 -3.71 4.19 8.03
C ALA A 55 -2.42 3.63 7.38
N LEU A 56 -2.37 3.54 6.04
CA LEU A 56 -1.16 3.13 5.31
C LEU A 56 -0.05 4.16 5.44
N CYS A 57 -0.36 5.46 5.27
CA CYS A 57 0.62 6.54 5.43
C CYS A 57 1.20 6.53 6.84
N GLN A 58 0.36 6.34 7.87
CA GLN A 58 0.81 6.21 9.27
C GLN A 58 1.67 4.97 9.49
N TYR A 59 1.29 3.82 8.94
CA TYR A 59 2.04 2.57 9.08
C TYR A 59 3.43 2.63 8.44
N PHE A 60 3.52 3.19 7.23
CA PHE A 60 4.77 3.33 6.48
C PHE A 60 5.56 4.60 6.84
N LYS A 61 4.95 5.54 7.57
CA LYS A 61 5.50 6.87 7.85
C LYS A 61 5.93 7.60 6.57
N CYS A 62 5.04 7.60 5.57
CA CYS A 62 5.28 8.19 4.25
C CYS A 62 4.19 9.20 3.88
N ASP A 63 4.46 10.03 2.88
CA ASP A 63 3.46 10.92 2.30
C ASP A 63 2.50 10.12 1.40
N VAL A 64 1.29 10.66 1.20
CA VAL A 64 0.31 10.02 0.31
C VAL A 64 0.81 9.87 -1.13
N SER A 65 1.69 10.77 -1.58
CA SER A 65 2.35 10.71 -2.89
C SER A 65 3.36 9.58 -3.02
N ASP A 66 3.91 9.08 -1.90
CA ASP A 66 4.76 7.89 -1.90
C ASP A 66 3.93 6.61 -2.02
N LEU A 67 2.67 6.66 -1.58
CA LEU A 67 1.74 5.54 -1.52
C LEU A 67 0.97 5.34 -2.84
N ILE A 68 0.45 6.43 -3.42
CA ILE A 68 -0.35 6.38 -4.65
C ILE A 68 0.07 7.46 -5.64
N TRP A 69 -0.14 7.16 -6.92
CA TRP A 69 0.06 8.10 -8.01
C TRP A 69 -0.99 7.88 -9.11
N TYR A 70 -1.20 8.90 -9.95
CA TYR A 70 -2.12 8.79 -11.09
C TYR A 70 -1.35 8.41 -12.34
N GLN A 71 -1.66 7.23 -12.89
CA GLN A 71 -1.22 6.83 -14.22
C GLN A 71 -2.13 7.49 -15.26
N LYS A 72 -1.54 8.28 -16.15
CA LYS A 72 -2.24 8.78 -17.34
C LYS A 72 -2.42 7.62 -18.31
N ASP A 73 -3.61 7.46 -18.84
CA ASP A 73 -3.81 6.56 -19.98
C ASP A 73 -3.26 7.30 -21.20
N GLU A 74 -2.22 6.74 -21.83
CA GLU A 74 -1.74 7.25 -23.12
C GLU A 74 -2.79 6.87 -24.18
N LEU A 75 -3.33 7.88 -24.87
CA LEU A 75 -4.24 7.74 -26.01
C LEU A 75 -3.50 7.26 -27.26
#